data_AF-A0A5C6FY01-F1
#
_entry.id   AF-A0A5C6FY01-F1
#
_cell.length_a   1.000
_cell.length_b   1.000
_cell.length_c   1.000
_cell.angle_alpha   90.00
_cell.angle_beta   90.00
_cell.angle_gamma   90.00
#
_symmetry.space_group_name_H-M   'P 1'
#
loop_
_entity.id
_entity.type
_entity.pdbx_description
1 polymer ?
#
loop_
_entity_poly.entity_id
_entity_poly.type
_entity_poly.pdbx_seq_one_letter_code
_entity_poly.pdbx_strand_id
1 'polypeptide(L)'
;MVVAGGWCCLMIAVAASSAHSQPPADAPQSSQRQDDELDGRSIEYWIEQLASDSYSRRQRSSVILEKAGNQAIGALAEATKSGDFEVITRAIRILQRLAVRQSIEDEGGAVEELTRIAADSVGSRGVVARDALSNIVSMRSDQAYEALNEAGVFIGQSTFVPTSPRMMALIRIDDAWNGDVDVLRWLRWIRDIDTVVLNDKACRDDVLIHVSRMPALTNVQLNNGDLSRRGLESLTNLQQIRVLIFNYVQFDQQPTDTIVRLPLVESLRMFGTNLDSEGAETIRDTFPGVLMEITKGAFLGVQSDMTATECRIQSVISGGAAEKAGLIAGDVIIELNGKPIKDFFDLKDEIAKADIREEIEIKVRRGPGDDANEIVLKAVLGRQDVQ
;
A
#
# COMPACT_ATOMS: atom_id res chain seq x y z
N MET A 1 73.75 -26.79 16.85
CA MET A 1 73.56 -25.74 17.87
C MET A 1 72.15 -25.94 18.43
N VAL A 2 71.86 -26.59 19.57
CA VAL A 2 72.45 -26.57 20.94
C VAL A 2 72.74 -25.11 21.33
N VAL A 3 72.10 -24.48 22.32
CA VAL A 3 71.94 -24.77 23.77
C VAL A 3 70.66 -24.01 24.23
N ALA A 4 69.64 -24.62 24.83
CA ALA A 4 69.47 -25.11 26.21
C ALA A 4 69.41 -24.02 27.31
N GLY A 5 68.46 -24.20 28.23
CA GLY A 5 68.29 -23.39 29.43
C GLY A 5 66.96 -23.67 30.14
N GLY A 6 66.77 -24.89 30.63
CA GLY A 6 65.62 -25.26 31.45
C GLY A 6 65.95 -25.32 32.95
N TRP A 7 64.92 -25.43 33.78
CA TRP A 7 64.81 -26.19 35.04
C TRP A 7 63.31 -26.17 35.43
N CYS A 8 62.54 -27.25 35.56
CA CYS A 8 62.62 -28.57 36.21
C CYS A 8 61.83 -28.61 37.54
N CYS A 9 61.07 -29.70 37.71
CA CYS A 9 60.34 -30.19 38.90
C CYS A 9 58.98 -29.51 39.21
N LEU A 10 57.89 -30.18 39.57
CA LEU A 10 57.59 -31.60 39.87
C LEU A 10 56.04 -31.75 39.84
N MET A 11 55.53 -32.92 39.45
CA MET A 11 54.14 -33.31 39.64
C MET A 11 53.76 -33.41 41.13
N ILE A 12 52.50 -33.14 41.48
CA ILE A 12 51.57 -34.06 42.19
C ILE A 12 50.26 -33.35 42.59
N ALA A 13 49.18 -34.16 42.54
CA ALA A 13 47.89 -34.06 43.24
C ALA A 13 46.75 -33.26 42.60
N VAL A 14 45.90 -34.03 41.91
CA VAL A 14 44.46 -33.83 41.84
C VAL A 14 43.87 -33.78 43.25
N ALA A 15 43.18 -32.71 43.59
CA ALA A 15 42.14 -32.70 44.61
C ALA A 15 41.04 -31.74 44.14
N ALA A 16 39.86 -32.30 43.88
CA ALA A 16 38.66 -31.56 43.55
C ALA A 16 38.30 -30.61 44.70
N SER A 17 38.10 -29.33 44.39
CA SER A 17 37.43 -28.40 45.28
C SER A 17 36.35 -27.68 44.50
N SER A 18 35.14 -27.77 45.03
CA SER A 18 33.87 -27.25 44.55
C SER A 18 33.94 -25.76 44.25
N ALA A 19 33.97 -25.40 42.96
CA ALA A 19 33.65 -24.05 42.52
C ALA A 19 32.13 -23.86 42.67
N HIS A 20 31.74 -23.07 43.68
CA HIS A 20 30.41 -22.47 43.76
C HIS A 20 30.18 -21.63 42.50
N SER A 21 29.36 -22.13 41.59
CA SER A 21 28.77 -21.34 40.52
C SER A 21 27.85 -20.29 41.15
N GLN A 22 28.29 -19.03 41.17
CA GLN A 22 27.38 -17.91 41.36
C GLN A 22 26.46 -17.83 40.13
N PRO A 23 25.13 -17.83 40.31
CA PRO A 23 24.22 -17.51 39.20
C PRO A 23 24.37 -16.02 38.84
N PRO A 24 24.12 -15.64 37.58
CA PRO A 24 24.12 -14.24 37.18
C PRO A 24 23.06 -13.49 37.98
N ALA A 25 23.38 -12.28 38.41
CA ALA A 25 22.47 -11.39 39.11
C ALA A 25 21.33 -11.00 38.15
N ASP A 26 20.20 -11.69 38.28
CA ASP A 26 18.94 -11.36 37.62
C ASP A 26 18.34 -10.06 38.16
N ALA A 27 17.63 -9.40 37.25
CA ALA A 27 17.08 -8.05 37.29
C ALA A 27 16.19 -7.70 38.51
N PRO A 28 16.34 -6.47 39.05
CA PRO A 28 15.28 -5.79 39.80
C PRO A 28 14.81 -4.48 39.12
N GLN A 29 14.66 -4.43 37.79
CA GLN A 29 14.29 -3.18 37.09
C GLN A 29 12.83 -3.07 36.64
N SER A 30 12.08 -4.16 36.48
CA SER A 30 10.69 -4.11 36.02
C SER A 30 9.69 -3.84 37.15
N SER A 31 9.83 -4.54 38.29
CA SER A 31 8.93 -4.40 39.44
C SER A 31 9.09 -3.07 40.19
N GLN A 32 10.33 -2.57 40.34
CA GLN A 32 10.58 -1.27 40.98
C GLN A 32 10.10 -0.08 40.14
N ARG A 33 10.24 -0.14 38.81
CA ARG A 33 9.66 0.90 37.92
C ARG A 33 8.13 0.91 37.96
N GLN A 34 7.50 -0.26 38.09
CA GLN A 34 6.04 -0.37 38.18
C GLN A 34 5.48 0.22 39.48
N ASP A 35 6.12 -0.04 40.62
CA ASP A 35 5.69 0.52 41.91
C ASP A 35 5.85 2.05 41.95
N ASP A 36 6.88 2.59 41.30
CA ASP A 36 7.08 4.04 41.16
C ASP A 36 6.07 4.69 40.19
N GLU A 37 5.67 4.00 39.12
CA GLU A 37 4.70 4.51 38.14
C GLU A 37 3.25 4.54 38.68
N LEU A 38 2.91 3.62 39.58
CA LEU A 38 1.59 3.51 40.20
C LEU A 38 1.51 4.12 41.61
N ASP A 39 2.52 4.89 42.04
CA ASP A 39 2.60 5.49 43.39
C ASP A 39 2.40 4.43 44.52
N GLY A 40 2.88 3.19 44.30
CA GLY A 40 2.78 2.07 45.25
C GLY A 40 1.37 1.53 45.49
N ARG A 41 0.44 1.73 44.54
CA ARG A 41 -0.96 1.26 44.61
C ARG A 41 -1.33 0.43 43.38
N SER A 42 -2.42 -0.35 43.47
CA SER A 42 -2.89 -1.14 42.33
C SER A 42 -3.67 -0.29 41.31
N ILE A 43 -3.83 -0.81 40.09
CA ILE A 43 -4.62 -0.17 39.03
C ILE A 43 -6.09 -0.05 39.46
N GLU A 44 -6.63 -1.08 40.12
CA GLU A 44 -8.01 -1.12 40.63
C GLU A 44 -8.26 0.00 41.65
N TYR A 45 -7.29 0.23 42.54
CA TYR A 45 -7.36 1.34 43.49
C TYR A 45 -7.51 2.68 42.76
N TRP A 46 -6.68 2.93 41.74
CA TRP A 46 -6.74 4.18 40.99
C TRP A 46 -8.03 4.33 40.18
N ILE A 47 -8.59 3.23 39.68
CA ILE A 47 -9.90 3.20 39.02
C ILE A 47 -11.01 3.59 39.99
N GLU A 48 -11.04 3.04 41.21
CA GLU A 48 -12.03 3.42 42.23
C GLU A 48 -11.95 4.93 42.55
N GLN A 49 -10.74 5.50 42.55
CA GLN A 49 -10.56 6.93 42.80
C GLN A 49 -11.01 7.83 41.64
N LEU A 50 -11.39 7.29 40.48
CA LEU A 50 -11.93 8.08 39.36
C LEU A 50 -13.27 8.75 39.69
N ALA A 51 -14.03 8.23 40.66
CA ALA A 51 -15.26 8.84 41.16
C ALA A 51 -15.10 9.53 42.54
N SER A 52 -13.86 9.73 43.02
CA SER A 52 -13.63 10.43 44.29
C SER A 52 -14.26 11.82 44.29
N ASP A 53 -14.85 12.29 45.40
CA ASP A 53 -15.38 13.66 45.52
C ASP A 53 -14.31 14.75 45.28
N SER A 54 -13.04 14.44 45.60
CA SER A 54 -11.92 15.35 45.39
C SER A 54 -11.51 15.41 43.92
N TYR A 55 -11.68 16.58 43.29
CA TYR A 55 -11.26 16.82 41.91
C TYR A 55 -9.77 16.51 41.69
N SER A 56 -8.91 16.96 42.60
CA SER A 56 -7.47 16.71 42.53
C SER A 56 -7.14 15.22 42.58
N ARG A 57 -7.89 14.44 43.36
CA ARG A 57 -7.72 12.98 43.41
C ARG A 57 -8.13 12.34 42.09
N ARG A 58 -9.29 12.71 41.52
CA ARG A 58 -9.73 12.21 40.19
C ARG A 58 -8.70 12.50 39.09
N GLN A 59 -8.14 13.71 39.08
CA GLN A 59 -7.10 14.11 38.11
C GLN A 59 -5.81 13.31 38.29
N ARG A 60 -5.32 13.16 39.53
CA ARG A 60 -4.13 12.36 39.81
C ARG A 60 -4.31 10.91 39.36
N SER A 61 -5.44 10.28 39.69
CA SER A 61 -5.74 8.91 39.27
C SER A 61 -5.72 8.76 37.76
N SER A 62 -6.30 9.72 37.03
CA SER A 62 -6.31 9.71 35.56
C SER A 62 -4.89 9.73 35.00
N VAL A 63 -4.03 10.60 35.53
CA VAL A 63 -2.62 10.70 35.10
C VAL A 63 -1.85 9.41 35.39
N ILE A 64 -2.05 8.79 36.55
CA ILE A 64 -1.37 7.55 36.92
C ILE A 64 -1.80 6.40 36.00
N LEU A 65 -3.11 6.27 35.76
CA LEU A 65 -3.65 5.26 34.85
C LEU A 65 -3.19 5.47 33.40
N GLU A 66 -3.02 6.71 32.95
CA GLU A 66 -2.42 7.01 31.65
C GLU A 66 -0.94 6.62 31.57
N LYS A 67 -0.18 6.81 32.66
CA LYS A 67 1.24 6.41 32.72
C LYS A 67 1.42 4.90 32.73
N ALA A 68 0.51 4.18 33.38
CA ALA A 68 0.49 2.72 33.38
C ALA A 68 0.31 2.11 31.97
N GLY A 69 -0.14 2.91 31.00
CA GLY A 69 -0.13 2.54 29.58
C GLY A 69 -0.97 1.31 29.29
N ASN A 70 -0.40 0.37 28.53
CA ASN A 70 -1.08 -0.84 28.08
C ASN A 70 -1.60 -1.72 29.23
N GLN A 71 -0.96 -1.66 30.40
CA GLN A 71 -1.33 -2.47 31.58
C GLN A 71 -2.68 -2.04 32.18
N ALA A 72 -3.06 -0.77 32.04
CA ALA A 72 -4.34 -0.28 32.56
C ALA A 72 -5.54 -0.59 31.66
N ILE A 73 -5.32 -0.96 30.40
CA ILE A 73 -6.38 -1.08 29.38
C ILE A 73 -7.45 -2.09 29.79
N GLY A 74 -7.05 -3.30 30.19
CA GLY A 74 -8.00 -4.35 30.57
C GLY A 74 -8.85 -3.97 31.78
N ALA A 75 -8.21 -3.43 32.82
CA ALA A 75 -8.89 -3.02 34.04
C ALA A 75 -9.84 -1.82 33.79
N LEU A 76 -9.41 -0.85 32.98
CA LEU A 76 -10.24 0.29 32.56
C LEU A 76 -11.44 -0.17 31.75
N ALA A 77 -11.26 -1.11 30.82
CA ALA A 77 -12.34 -1.68 30.02
C ALA A 77 -13.37 -2.42 30.90
N GLU A 78 -12.91 -3.20 31.87
CA GLU A 78 -13.77 -3.89 32.83
C GLU A 78 -14.56 -2.91 33.69
N ALA A 79 -13.91 -1.84 34.18
CA ALA A 79 -14.57 -0.80 34.97
C ALA A 79 -15.74 -0.12 34.22
N THR A 80 -15.73 -0.12 32.89
CA THR A 80 -16.85 0.41 32.11
C THR A 80 -18.12 -0.44 32.19
N LYS A 81 -18.04 -1.73 32.59
CA LYS A 81 -19.20 -2.65 32.62
C LYS A 81 -20.11 -2.44 33.82
N SER A 82 -19.54 -2.10 34.97
CA SER A 82 -20.24 -2.08 36.26
C SER A 82 -20.09 -0.77 37.04
N GLY A 83 -19.27 0.17 36.56
CA GLY A 83 -19.04 1.46 37.19
C GLY A 83 -20.23 2.44 37.08
N ASP A 84 -20.21 3.48 37.92
CA ASP A 84 -21.12 4.61 37.76
C ASP A 84 -20.78 5.42 36.48
N PHE A 85 -21.65 6.37 36.11
CA PHE A 85 -21.48 7.16 34.90
C PHE A 85 -20.17 7.99 34.88
N GLU A 86 -19.69 8.42 36.04
CA GLU A 86 -18.49 9.26 36.20
C GLU A 86 -17.22 8.43 35.99
N VAL A 87 -17.19 7.20 36.51
CA VAL A 87 -16.14 6.19 36.27
C VAL A 87 -16.16 5.76 34.81
N ILE A 88 -17.31 5.40 34.25
CA ILE A 88 -17.43 4.98 32.83
C ILE A 88 -16.85 6.06 31.92
N THR A 89 -17.28 7.32 32.09
CA THR A 89 -16.85 8.43 31.24
C THR A 89 -15.34 8.69 31.35
N ARG A 90 -14.77 8.61 32.57
CA ARG A 90 -13.32 8.80 32.76
C ARG A 90 -12.51 7.64 32.22
N ALA A 91 -12.93 6.41 32.47
CA ALA A 91 -12.26 5.23 31.98
C ALA A 91 -12.20 5.24 30.44
N ILE A 92 -13.31 5.55 29.77
CA ILE A 92 -13.35 5.71 28.30
C ILE A 92 -12.42 6.84 27.83
N ARG A 93 -12.38 7.99 28.52
CA ARG A 93 -11.47 9.10 28.17
C ARG A 93 -9.98 8.77 28.37
N ILE A 94 -9.65 7.94 29.35
CA ILE A 94 -8.28 7.46 29.56
C ILE A 94 -7.92 6.46 28.45
N LEU A 95 -8.80 5.50 28.16
CA LEU A 95 -8.65 4.59 27.02
C LEU A 95 -8.47 5.37 25.71
N GLN A 96 -9.22 6.46 25.49
CA GLN A 96 -9.06 7.30 24.31
C GLN A 96 -7.66 7.91 24.20
N ARG A 97 -7.13 8.45 25.30
CA ARG A 97 -5.78 9.04 25.33
C ARG A 97 -4.68 8.00 25.14
N LEU A 98 -4.86 6.81 25.73
CA LEU A 98 -3.97 5.67 25.49
C LEU A 98 -4.01 5.27 24.02
N ALA A 99 -5.19 5.15 23.42
CA ALA A 99 -5.39 4.76 22.02
C ALA A 99 -4.70 5.69 21.02
N VAL A 100 -4.55 6.99 21.32
CA VAL A 100 -3.83 7.95 20.46
C VAL A 100 -2.30 7.82 20.61
N ARG A 101 -1.82 7.41 21.79
CA ARG A 101 -0.38 7.30 22.11
C ARG A 101 0.23 5.95 21.80
N GLN A 102 -0.58 4.88 21.72
CA GLN A 102 -0.10 3.53 21.44
C GLN A 102 0.67 3.46 20.11
N SER A 103 1.63 2.54 20.02
CA SER A 103 2.35 2.31 18.77
C SER A 103 1.39 1.79 17.70
N ILE A 104 1.69 2.04 16.42
CA ILE A 104 0.94 1.45 15.30
C ILE A 104 1.19 -0.07 15.23
N GLU A 105 2.24 -0.55 15.89
CA GLU A 105 2.62 -1.96 16.03
C GLU A 105 1.82 -2.72 17.09
N ASP A 106 1.15 -2.01 18.02
CA ASP A 106 0.40 -2.64 19.09
C ASP A 106 -0.88 -3.30 18.50
N GLU A 107 -0.81 -4.62 18.26
CA GLU A 107 -1.99 -5.44 17.95
C GLU A 107 -2.77 -5.69 19.25
N GLY A 108 -4.04 -5.26 19.26
CA GLY A 108 -4.83 -5.19 20.48
C GLY A 108 -4.47 -3.98 21.35
N GLY A 109 -5.46 -3.44 22.06
CA GLY A 109 -5.24 -2.21 22.82
C GLY A 109 -6.51 -1.42 23.05
N ALA A 110 -6.32 -0.14 23.35
CA ALA A 110 -7.43 0.71 23.77
C ALA A 110 -8.43 0.96 22.64
N VAL A 111 -7.99 0.97 21.37
CA VAL A 111 -8.89 1.03 20.20
C VAL A 111 -9.80 -0.20 20.12
N GLU A 112 -9.25 -1.39 20.32
CA GLU A 112 -10.03 -2.63 20.24
C GLU A 112 -11.04 -2.74 21.38
N GLU A 113 -10.62 -2.43 22.61
CA GLU A 113 -11.54 -2.42 23.75
C GLU A 113 -12.63 -1.36 23.60
N LEU A 114 -12.29 -0.15 23.12
CA LEU A 114 -13.30 0.87 22.81
C LEU A 114 -14.25 0.42 21.71
N THR A 115 -13.76 -0.30 20.69
CA THR A 115 -14.59 -0.89 19.63
C THR A 115 -15.57 -1.91 20.20
N ARG A 116 -15.10 -2.80 21.08
CA ARG A 116 -15.94 -3.78 21.76
C ARG A 116 -17.00 -3.11 22.63
N ILE A 117 -16.61 -2.12 23.43
CA ILE A 117 -17.55 -1.35 24.27
C ILE A 117 -18.61 -0.65 23.41
N ALA A 118 -18.21 -0.05 22.30
CA ALA A 118 -19.10 0.66 21.38
C ALA A 118 -20.13 -0.27 20.70
N ALA A 119 -19.75 -1.52 20.42
CA ALA A 119 -20.61 -2.53 19.83
C ALA A 119 -21.55 -3.19 20.85
N ASP A 120 -21.03 -3.57 22.03
CA ASP A 120 -21.74 -4.39 23.01
C ASP A 120 -22.64 -3.59 23.96
N SER A 121 -22.58 -2.25 23.92
CA SER A 121 -23.27 -1.38 24.88
C SER A 121 -24.35 -0.51 24.25
N VAL A 122 -25.54 -0.53 24.87
CA VAL A 122 -26.65 0.39 24.60
C VAL A 122 -26.63 1.54 25.64
N GLY A 123 -27.17 2.70 25.28
CA GLY A 123 -27.24 3.87 26.17
C GLY A 123 -25.91 4.65 26.29
N SER A 124 -25.71 5.36 27.39
CA SER A 124 -24.65 6.36 27.53
C SER A 124 -23.24 5.77 27.39
N ARG A 125 -22.99 4.53 27.85
CA ARG A 125 -21.70 3.83 27.69
C ARG A 125 -21.31 3.65 26.23
N GLY A 126 -22.24 3.16 25.41
CA GLY A 126 -22.02 2.97 23.98
C GLY A 126 -21.86 4.31 23.24
N VAL A 127 -22.61 5.34 23.63
CA VAL A 127 -22.49 6.68 23.04
C VAL A 127 -21.11 7.28 23.31
N VAL A 128 -20.64 7.24 24.56
CA VAL A 128 -19.34 7.80 24.94
C VAL A 128 -18.19 7.02 24.27
N ALA A 129 -18.31 5.70 24.13
CA ALA A 129 -17.31 4.89 23.42
C ALA A 129 -17.27 5.18 21.91
N ARG A 130 -18.44 5.35 21.26
CA ARG A 130 -18.49 5.74 19.83
C ARG A 130 -17.91 7.13 19.58
N ASP A 131 -18.20 8.09 20.46
CA ASP A 131 -17.61 9.43 20.39
C ASP A 131 -16.08 9.37 20.56
N ALA A 132 -15.59 8.62 21.54
CA ALA A 132 -14.16 8.40 21.74
C ALA A 132 -13.48 7.78 20.51
N LEU A 133 -14.09 6.76 19.89
CA LEU A 133 -13.59 6.16 18.65
C LEU A 133 -13.56 7.15 17.50
N SER A 134 -14.60 7.97 17.33
CA SER A 134 -14.63 9.02 16.30
C SER A 134 -13.48 10.01 16.48
N ASN A 135 -13.21 10.42 17.72
CA ASN A 135 -12.10 11.32 18.03
C ASN A 135 -10.73 10.67 17.77
N ILE A 136 -10.54 9.40 18.17
CA ILE A 136 -9.29 8.65 17.89
C ILE A 136 -9.06 8.56 16.38
N VAL A 137 -10.11 8.24 15.62
CA VAL A 137 -10.02 8.16 14.16
C VAL A 137 -9.54 9.48 13.59
N SER A 138 -10.13 10.60 14.00
CA SER A 138 -9.72 11.93 13.53
C SER A 138 -8.26 12.20 13.86
N MET A 139 -7.85 12.02 15.12
CA MET A 139 -6.47 12.29 15.56
C MET A 139 -5.45 11.37 14.88
N ARG A 140 -5.78 10.09 14.71
CA ARG A 140 -4.93 9.11 14.01
C ARG A 140 -4.86 9.40 12.51
N SER A 141 -5.92 9.94 11.93
CA SER A 141 -5.91 10.38 10.53
C SER A 141 -4.92 11.53 10.37
N ASP A 142 -4.97 12.55 11.24
CA ASP A 142 -4.03 13.68 11.21
C ASP A 142 -2.56 13.19 11.34
N GLN A 143 -2.29 12.28 12.29
CA GLN A 143 -0.98 11.65 12.45
C GLN A 143 -0.56 10.82 11.23
N ALA A 144 -1.50 10.13 10.57
CA ALA A 144 -1.23 9.37 9.36
C ALA A 144 -0.80 10.29 8.22
N TYR A 145 -1.51 11.39 8.02
CA TYR A 145 -1.16 12.39 7.01
C TYR A 145 0.23 12.98 7.25
N GLU A 146 0.56 13.33 8.50
CA GLU A 146 1.87 13.86 8.86
C GLU A 146 2.98 12.82 8.60
N ALA A 147 2.86 11.63 9.18
CA ALA A 147 3.88 10.58 9.08
C ALA A 147 4.12 10.10 7.63
N LEU A 148 3.06 9.94 6.84
CA LEU A 148 3.19 9.54 5.43
C LEU A 148 3.87 10.63 4.60
N ASN A 149 3.48 11.89 4.77
CA ASN A 149 4.11 13.01 4.05
C ASN A 149 5.59 13.18 4.46
N GLU A 150 5.92 13.05 5.74
CA GLU A 150 7.30 13.09 6.23
C GLU A 150 8.16 11.95 5.64
N ALA A 151 7.56 10.79 5.40
CA ALA A 151 8.21 9.69 4.71
C ALA A 151 8.36 9.89 3.19
N GLY A 152 7.80 10.95 2.62
CA GLY A 152 7.85 11.26 1.19
C GLY A 152 6.73 10.62 0.36
N VAL A 153 5.70 10.08 1.01
CA VAL A 153 4.47 9.65 0.31
C VAL A 153 3.69 10.90 -0.11
N PHE A 154 3.35 11.00 -1.40
CA PHE A 154 2.51 12.09 -1.87
C PHE A 154 1.05 11.85 -1.51
N ILE A 155 0.42 12.85 -0.88
CA ILE A 155 -1.02 12.84 -0.62
C ILE A 155 -1.61 14.18 -1.07
N GLY A 156 -2.49 14.16 -2.07
CA GLY A 156 -3.06 15.39 -2.61
C GLY A 156 -3.87 15.21 -3.89
N GLN A 157 -4.19 16.33 -4.53
CA GLN A 157 -4.94 16.34 -5.78
C GLN A 157 -4.03 16.05 -6.97
N SER A 158 -4.36 15.03 -7.75
CA SER A 158 -3.65 14.69 -8.99
C SER A 158 -4.59 13.99 -9.99
N THR A 159 -4.14 13.84 -11.23
CA THR A 159 -4.80 13.02 -12.24
C THR A 159 -4.48 11.54 -11.99
N PHE A 160 -5.50 10.69 -11.89
CA PHE A 160 -5.33 9.24 -11.79
C PHE A 160 -5.11 8.58 -13.15
N VAL A 161 -5.73 9.12 -14.21
CA VAL A 161 -5.53 8.67 -15.60
C VAL A 161 -5.02 9.85 -16.43
N PRO A 162 -3.85 9.75 -17.11
CA PRO A 162 -3.23 10.88 -17.81
C PRO A 162 -4.11 11.52 -18.89
N THR A 163 -5.00 10.74 -19.51
CA THR A 163 -5.92 11.22 -20.55
C THR A 163 -7.15 11.95 -20.01
N SER A 164 -7.36 11.95 -18.68
CA SER A 164 -8.48 12.60 -18.04
C SER A 164 -8.02 13.88 -17.33
N PRO A 165 -8.64 15.05 -17.60
CA PRO A 165 -8.33 16.29 -16.89
C PRO A 165 -8.91 16.31 -15.45
N ARG A 166 -9.59 15.24 -15.01
CA ARG A 166 -10.23 15.19 -13.71
C ARG A 166 -9.20 15.00 -12.60
N MET A 167 -9.03 16.03 -11.78
CA MET A 167 -8.29 15.97 -10.52
C MET A 167 -9.09 15.20 -9.46
N MET A 168 -8.41 14.38 -8.69
CA MET A 168 -8.97 13.69 -7.53
C MET A 168 -7.92 13.60 -6.42
N ALA A 169 -8.38 13.46 -5.18
CA ALA A 169 -7.49 13.14 -4.08
C ALA A 169 -6.93 11.73 -4.28
N LEU A 170 -5.61 11.58 -4.23
CA LEU A 170 -4.95 10.28 -4.31
C LEU A 170 -3.72 10.23 -3.42
N ILE A 171 -3.31 9.01 -3.09
CA ILE A 171 -2.01 8.71 -2.50
C ILE A 171 -1.11 8.18 -3.61
N ARG A 172 0.10 8.72 -3.73
CA ARG A 172 1.13 8.19 -4.64
C ARG A 172 2.38 7.82 -3.86
N ILE A 173 2.83 6.59 -4.05
CA ILE A 173 4.09 6.08 -3.50
C ILE A 173 5.02 5.81 -4.68
N ASP A 174 6.07 6.61 -4.78
CA ASP A 174 7.06 6.60 -5.86
C ASP A 174 8.48 6.75 -5.28
N ASP A 175 9.47 7.07 -6.12
CA ASP A 175 10.86 7.24 -5.70
C ASP A 175 11.10 8.40 -4.70
N ALA A 176 10.10 9.27 -4.45
CA ALA A 176 10.19 10.29 -3.40
C ALA A 176 10.01 9.70 -1.99
N TRP A 177 9.34 8.55 -1.87
CA TRP A 177 9.18 7.86 -0.59
C TRP A 177 10.51 7.23 -0.13
N ASN A 178 10.82 7.39 1.15
CA ASN A 178 12.09 6.97 1.76
C ASN A 178 12.30 5.44 1.84
N GLY A 179 11.29 4.63 1.51
CA GLY A 179 11.34 3.18 1.51
C GLY A 179 10.98 2.51 2.84
N ASP A 180 10.67 3.28 3.89
CA ASP A 180 10.23 2.76 5.18
C ASP A 180 8.81 2.17 5.09
N VAL A 181 8.73 0.84 5.04
CA VAL A 181 7.47 0.11 4.90
C VAL A 181 6.59 0.23 6.14
N ASP A 182 7.18 0.34 7.33
CA ASP A 182 6.40 0.36 8.56
C ASP A 182 5.55 1.62 8.69
N VAL A 183 6.00 2.75 8.10
CA VAL A 183 5.18 3.97 8.02
C VAL A 183 3.88 3.75 7.24
N LEU A 184 3.85 2.81 6.28
CA LEU A 184 2.66 2.53 5.47
C LEU A 184 1.54 1.85 6.27
N ARG A 185 1.82 1.37 7.50
CA ARG A 185 0.77 0.90 8.41
C ARG A 185 -0.23 1.99 8.77
N TRP A 186 0.14 3.27 8.64
CA TRP A 186 -0.73 4.43 8.82
C TRP A 186 -1.86 4.52 7.79
N LEU A 187 -1.70 3.89 6.61
CA LEU A 187 -2.72 3.90 5.55
C LEU A 187 -4.10 3.39 6.03
N ARG A 188 -4.14 2.52 7.06
CA ARG A 188 -5.40 2.05 7.67
C ARG A 188 -6.27 3.16 8.29
N TRP A 189 -5.67 4.34 8.55
CA TRP A 189 -6.33 5.50 9.15
C TRP A 189 -6.73 6.57 8.12
N ILE A 190 -6.43 6.36 6.84
CA ILE A 190 -6.87 7.23 5.75
C ILE A 190 -8.25 6.76 5.26
N ARG A 191 -9.27 7.61 5.39
CA ARG A 191 -10.68 7.22 5.14
C ARG A 191 -11.38 8.05 4.07
N ASP A 192 -10.76 9.15 3.67
CA ASP A 192 -11.27 10.15 2.74
C ASP A 192 -10.62 10.08 1.36
N ILE A 193 -9.63 9.18 1.18
CA ILE A 193 -8.97 8.90 -0.10
C ILE A 193 -9.20 7.45 -0.48
N ASP A 194 -9.70 7.24 -1.69
CA ASP A 194 -10.08 5.93 -2.25
C ASP A 194 -9.13 5.45 -3.36
N THR A 195 -8.11 6.24 -3.68
CA THR A 195 -7.27 6.08 -4.88
C THR A 195 -5.79 6.03 -4.52
N VAL A 196 -5.10 4.98 -4.97
CA VAL A 196 -3.67 4.77 -4.76
C VAL A 196 -2.95 4.49 -6.07
N VAL A 197 -1.78 5.11 -6.24
CA VAL A 197 -0.84 4.87 -7.35
C VAL A 197 0.50 4.42 -6.78
N LEU A 198 0.96 3.23 -7.15
CA LEU A 198 2.31 2.73 -6.83
C LEU A 198 3.17 2.76 -8.08
N ASN A 199 4.36 3.35 -7.96
CA ASN A 199 5.33 3.45 -9.04
C ASN A 199 6.63 2.75 -8.70
N ASP A 200 7.22 2.10 -9.71
CA ASP A 200 8.60 1.63 -9.69
C ASP A 200 8.89 0.78 -8.45
N LYS A 201 9.86 1.18 -7.62
CA LYS A 201 10.26 0.41 -6.43
C LYS A 201 9.13 0.20 -5.43
N ALA A 202 8.10 1.05 -5.42
CA ALA A 202 6.95 0.90 -4.55
C ALA A 202 5.95 -0.15 -5.03
N CYS A 203 6.00 -0.56 -6.31
CA CYS A 203 5.10 -1.56 -6.87
C CYS A 203 5.56 -2.98 -6.52
N ARG A 204 5.34 -3.37 -5.25
CA ARG A 204 5.74 -4.68 -4.68
C ARG A 204 4.79 -5.13 -3.55
N ASP A 205 4.89 -6.39 -3.15
CA ASP A 205 3.95 -7.05 -2.23
C ASP A 205 3.73 -6.34 -0.88
N ASP A 206 4.82 -6.05 -0.16
CA ASP A 206 4.78 -5.49 1.20
C ASP A 206 4.05 -4.14 1.22
N VAL A 207 4.32 -3.29 0.23
CA VAL A 207 3.61 -2.02 0.01
C VAL A 207 2.14 -2.27 -0.30
N LEU A 208 1.83 -3.16 -1.26
CA LEU A 208 0.44 -3.44 -1.67
C LEU A 208 -0.41 -4.00 -0.54
N ILE A 209 0.17 -4.82 0.35
CA ILE A 209 -0.49 -5.36 1.53
C ILE A 209 -0.87 -4.26 2.53
N HIS A 210 -0.08 -3.18 2.64
CA HIS A 210 -0.44 -2.04 3.47
C HIS A 210 -1.51 -1.18 2.81
N VAL A 211 -1.41 -0.98 1.49
CA VAL A 211 -2.43 -0.29 0.69
C VAL A 211 -3.79 -0.98 0.81
N SER A 212 -3.87 -2.30 0.74
CA SER A 212 -5.13 -3.05 0.84
C SER A 212 -5.82 -2.95 2.20
N ARG A 213 -5.17 -2.36 3.22
CA ARG A 213 -5.78 -2.08 4.53
C ARG A 213 -6.47 -0.72 4.60
N MET A 214 -6.41 0.09 3.55
CA MET A 214 -7.13 1.36 3.48
C MET A 214 -8.65 1.14 3.46
N PRO A 215 -9.41 1.69 4.42
CA PRO A 215 -10.85 1.45 4.52
C PRO A 215 -11.68 1.90 3.33
N ALA A 216 -11.24 2.94 2.60
CA ALA A 216 -11.98 3.54 1.48
C ALA A 216 -11.44 3.14 0.10
N LEU A 217 -10.43 2.27 0.02
CA LEU A 217 -9.74 1.96 -1.24
C LEU A 217 -10.68 1.32 -2.27
N THR A 218 -10.80 1.95 -3.44
CA THR A 218 -11.55 1.39 -4.58
C THR A 218 -10.81 1.51 -5.91
N ASN A 219 -9.80 2.37 -6.02
CA ASN A 219 -9.04 2.58 -7.25
C ASN A 219 -7.55 2.33 -6.99
N VAL A 220 -6.95 1.37 -7.71
CA VAL A 220 -5.54 0.99 -7.55
C VAL A 220 -4.87 0.99 -8.91
N GLN A 221 -3.75 1.72 -9.00
CA GLN A 221 -2.86 1.68 -10.14
C GLN A 221 -1.46 1.26 -9.71
N LEU A 222 -0.90 0.31 -10.45
CA LEU A 222 0.39 -0.30 -10.19
C LEU A 222 1.23 -0.15 -11.45
N ASN A 223 2.34 0.57 -11.35
CA ASN A 223 3.22 0.89 -12.47
C ASN A 223 4.61 0.33 -12.19
N ASN A 224 5.17 -0.41 -13.15
CA ASN A 224 6.57 -0.87 -13.17
C ASN A 224 6.98 -1.64 -11.91
N GLY A 225 6.57 -2.89 -11.78
CA GLY A 225 7.02 -3.68 -10.64
C GLY A 225 6.74 -5.17 -10.78
N ASP A 226 6.99 -5.87 -9.69
CA ASP A 226 6.84 -7.32 -9.60
C ASP A 226 5.93 -7.65 -8.42
N LEU A 227 4.92 -8.50 -8.67
CA LEU A 227 4.00 -8.96 -7.64
C LEU A 227 4.01 -10.47 -7.55
N SER A 228 4.02 -10.97 -6.33
CA SER A 228 3.75 -12.38 -6.08
C SER A 228 2.25 -12.65 -5.98
N ARG A 229 1.87 -13.94 -6.03
CA ARG A 229 0.53 -14.39 -5.61
C ARG A 229 0.09 -13.78 -4.28
N ARG A 230 0.97 -13.70 -3.28
CA ARG A 230 0.66 -13.16 -1.94
C ARG A 230 0.30 -11.68 -1.99
N GLY A 231 1.05 -10.88 -2.75
CA GLY A 231 0.77 -9.46 -2.94
C GLY A 231 -0.60 -9.25 -3.56
N LEU A 232 -0.89 -9.99 -4.65
CA LEU A 232 -2.17 -9.89 -5.36
C LEU A 232 -3.36 -10.41 -4.54
N GLU A 233 -3.19 -11.49 -3.78
CA GLU A 233 -4.21 -12.05 -2.88
C GLU A 233 -4.63 -11.05 -1.79
N SER A 234 -3.77 -10.10 -1.42
CA SER A 234 -4.14 -9.07 -0.45
C SER A 234 -5.34 -8.21 -0.88
N LEU A 235 -5.57 -8.09 -2.20
CA LEU A 235 -6.69 -7.33 -2.77
C LEU A 235 -8.03 -8.08 -2.72
N THR A 236 -8.04 -9.39 -2.47
CA THR A 236 -9.30 -10.17 -2.43
C THR A 236 -10.16 -9.85 -1.21
N ASN A 237 -9.56 -9.25 -0.17
CA ASN A 237 -10.25 -8.90 1.08
C ASN A 237 -10.92 -7.51 1.04
N LEU A 238 -10.73 -6.76 -0.05
CA LEU A 238 -11.40 -5.48 -0.23
C LEU A 238 -12.91 -5.71 -0.40
N GLN A 239 -13.72 -4.74 0.02
CA GLN A 239 -15.17 -4.83 -0.20
C GLN A 239 -15.52 -4.70 -1.68
N GLN A 240 -14.79 -3.84 -2.40
CA GLN A 240 -15.03 -3.52 -3.79
C GLN A 240 -13.78 -2.88 -4.42
N ILE A 241 -13.47 -3.27 -5.65
CA ILE A 241 -12.46 -2.61 -6.51
C ILE A 241 -13.19 -2.08 -7.73
N ARG A 242 -13.24 -0.75 -7.89
CA ARG A 242 -13.81 -0.11 -9.07
C ARG A 242 -12.84 -0.17 -10.23
N VAL A 243 -11.65 0.40 -10.05
CA VAL A 243 -10.65 0.49 -11.11
C VAL A 243 -9.35 -0.16 -10.66
N LEU A 244 -8.87 -1.14 -11.43
CA LEU A 244 -7.60 -1.81 -11.21
C LEU A 244 -6.74 -1.71 -12.48
N ILE A 245 -5.55 -1.15 -12.34
CA ILE A 245 -4.64 -0.93 -13.46
C ILE A 245 -3.27 -1.52 -13.14
N PHE A 246 -2.80 -2.39 -14.02
CA PHE A 246 -1.44 -2.92 -14.03
C PHE A 246 -0.71 -2.42 -15.27
N ASN A 247 0.23 -1.50 -15.11
CA ASN A 247 1.12 -1.05 -16.17
C ASN A 247 2.49 -1.68 -15.97
N TYR A 248 2.82 -2.62 -16.84
CA TYR A 248 4.10 -3.34 -16.88
C TYR A 248 4.46 -4.06 -15.59
N VAL A 249 3.45 -4.53 -14.86
CA VAL A 249 3.63 -5.34 -13.65
C VAL A 249 3.82 -6.80 -14.05
N GLN A 250 4.90 -7.42 -13.59
CA GLN A 250 5.15 -8.83 -13.80
C GLN A 250 4.68 -9.64 -12.59
N PHE A 251 4.13 -10.81 -12.85
CA PHE A 251 3.67 -11.74 -11.81
C PHE A 251 4.63 -12.92 -11.70
N ASP A 252 4.92 -13.37 -10.48
CA ASP A 252 5.75 -14.57 -10.25
C ASP A 252 5.12 -15.86 -10.79
N GLN A 253 3.79 -15.87 -10.92
CA GLN A 253 2.94 -16.94 -11.40
C GLN A 253 1.80 -16.37 -12.23
N GLN A 254 1.13 -17.19 -13.04
CA GLN A 254 -0.08 -16.76 -13.76
C GLN A 254 -1.12 -16.24 -12.76
N PRO A 255 -1.59 -14.98 -12.87
CA PRO A 255 -2.41 -14.33 -11.86
C PRO A 255 -3.90 -14.68 -11.98
N THR A 256 -4.29 -15.45 -13.00
CA THR A 256 -5.67 -15.77 -13.40
C THR A 256 -6.54 -16.18 -12.21
N ASP A 257 -6.12 -17.21 -11.46
CA ASP A 257 -6.88 -17.74 -10.33
C ASP A 257 -7.19 -16.68 -9.28
N THR A 258 -6.27 -15.75 -9.05
CA THR A 258 -6.44 -14.68 -8.06
C THR A 258 -7.30 -13.56 -8.61
N ILE A 259 -7.09 -13.16 -9.87
CA ILE A 259 -7.87 -12.08 -10.51
C ILE A 259 -9.36 -12.44 -10.56
N VAL A 260 -9.74 -13.68 -10.87
CA VAL A 260 -11.15 -14.12 -10.92
C VAL A 260 -11.86 -14.07 -9.56
N ARG A 261 -11.12 -13.98 -8.46
CA ARG A 261 -11.66 -13.83 -7.10
C ARG A 261 -11.69 -12.38 -6.60
N LEU A 262 -11.19 -11.42 -7.38
CA LEU A 262 -11.19 -10.03 -6.97
C LEU A 262 -12.61 -9.46 -6.99
N PRO A 263 -12.96 -8.58 -6.03
CA PRO A 263 -14.26 -7.92 -5.95
C PRO A 263 -14.38 -6.77 -6.96
N LEU A 264 -14.07 -7.04 -8.23
CA LEU A 264 -13.95 -6.06 -9.31
C LEU A 264 -15.32 -5.71 -9.92
N VAL A 265 -15.60 -4.42 -10.12
CA VAL A 265 -16.94 -3.99 -10.58
C VAL A 265 -16.99 -3.04 -11.79
N GLU A 266 -15.90 -2.37 -12.17
CA GLU A 266 -15.98 -1.34 -13.22
C GLU A 266 -14.91 -1.48 -14.29
N SER A 267 -13.62 -1.52 -13.95
CA SER A 267 -12.56 -1.61 -14.94
C SER A 267 -11.32 -2.36 -14.48
N LEU A 268 -10.82 -3.27 -15.33
CA LEU A 268 -9.50 -3.87 -15.24
C LEU A 268 -8.69 -3.54 -16.47
N ARG A 269 -7.51 -2.94 -16.27
CA ARG A 269 -6.56 -2.68 -17.35
C ARG A 269 -5.22 -3.34 -17.03
N MET A 270 -4.68 -4.06 -18.01
CA MET A 270 -3.41 -4.77 -17.91
C MET A 270 -2.60 -4.49 -19.17
N PHE A 271 -1.52 -3.75 -19.04
CA PHE A 271 -0.64 -3.40 -20.15
C PHE A 271 0.74 -3.97 -19.89
N GLY A 272 1.26 -4.80 -20.79
CA GLY A 272 2.64 -5.30 -20.70
C GLY A 272 2.92 -6.17 -19.47
N THR A 273 1.90 -6.88 -18.99
CA THR A 273 2.04 -7.93 -17.98
C THR A 273 2.43 -9.25 -18.65
N ASN A 274 2.82 -10.25 -17.85
CA ASN A 274 3.09 -11.62 -18.30
C ASN A 274 1.87 -12.56 -18.20
N LEU A 275 0.65 -11.99 -18.24
CA LEU A 275 -0.59 -12.76 -18.32
C LEU A 275 -0.68 -13.47 -19.69
N ASP A 276 -0.91 -14.77 -19.69
CA ASP A 276 -1.10 -15.53 -20.93
C ASP A 276 -2.51 -15.34 -21.53
N SER A 277 -2.66 -15.76 -22.80
CA SER A 277 -3.91 -15.59 -23.54
C SER A 277 -5.09 -16.36 -22.93
N GLU A 278 -4.84 -17.57 -22.42
CA GLU A 278 -5.85 -18.42 -21.78
C GLU A 278 -6.38 -17.78 -20.48
N GLY A 279 -5.47 -17.25 -19.67
CA GLY A 279 -5.81 -16.48 -18.48
C GLY A 279 -6.60 -15.22 -18.80
N ALA A 280 -6.22 -14.50 -19.85
CA ALA A 280 -6.95 -13.32 -20.30
C ALA A 280 -8.37 -13.64 -20.77
N GLU A 281 -8.58 -14.75 -21.50
CA GLU A 281 -9.92 -15.22 -21.88
C GLU A 281 -10.74 -15.61 -20.64
N THR A 282 -10.16 -16.38 -19.72
CA THR A 282 -10.80 -16.79 -18.47
C THR A 282 -11.26 -15.59 -17.63
N ILE A 283 -10.43 -14.55 -17.51
CA ILE A 283 -10.78 -13.33 -16.78
C ILE A 283 -11.94 -12.60 -17.47
N ARG A 284 -11.91 -12.45 -18.80
CA ARG A 284 -12.99 -11.79 -19.56
C ARG A 284 -14.34 -12.48 -19.39
N ASP A 285 -14.34 -13.82 -19.46
CA ASP A 285 -15.55 -14.63 -19.28
C ASP A 285 -16.11 -14.54 -17.85
N THR A 286 -15.24 -14.36 -16.86
CA THR A 286 -15.63 -14.24 -15.44
C THR A 286 -16.32 -12.90 -15.14
N PHE A 287 -15.90 -11.80 -15.76
CA PHE A 287 -16.45 -10.46 -15.49
C PHE A 287 -17.07 -9.80 -16.73
N PRO A 288 -18.21 -10.30 -17.24
CA PRO A 288 -18.79 -9.81 -18.50
C PRO A 288 -19.28 -8.35 -18.47
N GLY A 289 -19.43 -7.74 -17.28
CA GLY A 289 -19.84 -6.34 -17.12
C GLY A 289 -18.71 -5.35 -16.83
N VAL A 290 -17.47 -5.84 -16.72
CA VAL A 290 -16.29 -5.01 -16.40
C VAL A 290 -15.63 -4.54 -17.69
N LEU A 291 -15.30 -3.26 -17.77
CA LEU A 291 -14.52 -2.72 -18.88
C LEU A 291 -13.08 -3.23 -18.84
N MET A 292 -12.68 -3.99 -19.85
CA MET A 292 -11.35 -4.59 -19.91
C MET A 292 -10.50 -4.08 -21.05
N GLU A 293 -9.25 -3.77 -20.74
CA GLU A 293 -8.20 -3.54 -21.73
C GLU A 293 -6.98 -4.34 -21.29
N ILE A 294 -6.73 -5.47 -21.97
CA ILE A 294 -5.59 -6.35 -21.70
C ILE A 294 -4.75 -6.39 -22.97
N THR A 295 -3.55 -5.83 -22.93
CA THR A 295 -2.63 -5.78 -24.07
C THR A 295 -1.21 -6.10 -23.62
N LYS A 296 -0.36 -6.47 -24.58
CA LYS A 296 1.07 -6.71 -24.35
C LYS A 296 1.89 -5.43 -24.09
N GLY A 297 1.25 -4.26 -24.08
CA GLY A 297 1.87 -2.99 -23.69
C GLY A 297 2.91 -2.43 -24.67
N ALA A 298 3.01 -2.97 -25.88
CA ALA A 298 3.85 -2.41 -26.92
C ALA A 298 3.31 -1.05 -27.40
N PHE A 299 4.21 -0.12 -27.69
CA PHE A 299 3.85 1.26 -27.99
C PHE A 299 4.64 1.84 -29.16
N LEU A 300 3.91 2.35 -30.16
CA LEU A 300 4.52 2.98 -31.34
C LEU A 300 4.80 4.47 -31.12
N GLY A 301 3.97 5.19 -30.37
CA GLY A 301 4.16 6.62 -30.10
C GLY A 301 3.69 7.56 -31.21
N VAL A 302 2.49 7.30 -31.75
CA VAL A 302 1.82 8.18 -32.73
C VAL A 302 0.48 8.66 -32.19
N GLN A 303 0.09 9.88 -32.55
CA GLN A 303 -1.28 10.36 -32.43
C GLN A 303 -1.87 10.43 -33.84
N SER A 304 -3.10 9.95 -34.01
CA SER A 304 -3.76 9.97 -35.31
C SER A 304 -4.81 11.08 -35.40
N ASP A 305 -4.98 11.61 -36.60
CA ASP A 305 -6.04 12.55 -36.91
C ASP A 305 -7.38 11.81 -36.98
N MET A 306 -8.15 11.89 -35.89
CA MET A 306 -9.45 11.21 -35.76
C MET A 306 -10.53 11.76 -36.71
N THR A 307 -10.26 12.85 -37.44
CA THR A 307 -11.17 13.38 -38.48
C THR A 307 -10.88 12.81 -39.86
N ALA A 308 -9.71 12.20 -40.06
CA ALA A 308 -9.36 11.54 -41.30
C ALA A 308 -10.07 10.18 -41.42
N THR A 309 -10.41 9.80 -42.66
CA THR A 309 -10.96 8.47 -42.97
C THR A 309 -9.89 7.38 -43.04
N GLU A 310 -8.62 7.77 -42.98
CA GLU A 310 -7.45 6.91 -43.11
C GLU A 310 -6.60 7.03 -41.84
N CYS A 311 -5.69 6.08 -41.60
CA CYS A 311 -4.75 6.12 -40.47
C CYS A 311 -3.65 7.19 -40.65
N ARG A 312 -4.05 8.47 -40.62
CA ARG A 312 -3.15 9.62 -40.79
C ARG A 312 -2.52 10.00 -39.45
N ILE A 313 -1.20 10.14 -39.42
CA ILE A 313 -0.45 10.59 -38.26
C ILE A 313 -0.64 12.11 -38.11
N GLN A 314 -1.21 12.54 -36.99
CA GLN A 314 -1.31 13.94 -36.59
C GLN A 314 0.00 14.41 -35.95
N SER A 315 0.57 13.61 -35.05
CA SER A 315 1.82 13.91 -34.37
C SER A 315 2.56 12.63 -33.99
N VAL A 316 3.87 12.78 -33.76
CA VAL A 316 4.74 11.70 -33.29
C VAL A 316 5.32 12.11 -31.94
N ILE A 317 5.33 11.18 -30.99
CA ILE A 317 5.88 11.41 -29.66
C ILE A 317 7.40 11.44 -29.75
N SER A 318 8.00 12.53 -29.27
CA SER A 318 9.45 12.70 -29.29
C SER A 318 10.15 11.64 -28.44
N GLY A 319 11.25 11.08 -28.95
CA GLY A 319 11.98 9.96 -28.37
C GLY A 319 11.29 8.59 -28.53
N GLY A 320 10.06 8.56 -29.07
CA GLY A 320 9.24 7.35 -29.24
C GLY A 320 9.73 6.42 -30.37
N ALA A 321 9.12 5.23 -30.45
CA ALA A 321 9.46 4.23 -31.46
C ALA A 321 9.21 4.74 -32.89
N ALA A 322 8.11 5.47 -33.10
CA ALA A 322 7.75 6.06 -34.38
C ALA A 322 8.77 7.11 -34.86
N GLU A 323 9.20 8.03 -33.98
CA GLU A 323 10.19 9.05 -34.34
C GLU A 323 11.52 8.39 -34.73
N LYS A 324 11.97 7.39 -33.94
CA LYS A 324 13.19 6.61 -34.21
C LYS A 324 13.12 5.84 -35.53
N ALA A 325 11.93 5.39 -35.92
CA ALA A 325 11.69 4.73 -37.20
C ALA A 325 11.60 5.73 -38.38
N GLY A 326 11.58 7.04 -38.11
CA GLY A 326 11.48 8.09 -39.11
C GLY A 326 10.05 8.39 -39.56
N LEU A 327 9.04 7.99 -38.78
CA LEU A 327 7.65 8.44 -38.99
C LEU A 327 7.53 9.93 -38.65
N ILE A 328 6.69 10.63 -39.40
CA ILE A 328 6.44 12.06 -39.23
C ILE A 328 4.95 12.39 -39.32
N ALA A 329 4.58 13.58 -38.84
CA ALA A 329 3.24 14.11 -39.03
C ALA A 329 2.89 14.19 -40.53
N GLY A 330 1.68 13.77 -40.88
CA GLY A 330 1.18 13.73 -42.25
C GLY A 330 1.30 12.37 -42.95
N ASP A 331 2.14 11.45 -42.45
CA ASP A 331 2.19 10.07 -42.94
C ASP A 331 0.83 9.39 -42.80
N VAL A 332 0.47 8.57 -43.78
CA VAL A 332 -0.69 7.67 -43.69
C VAL A 332 -0.19 6.23 -43.59
N ILE A 333 -0.46 5.57 -42.48
CA ILE A 333 -0.11 4.17 -42.29
C ILE A 333 -1.10 3.32 -43.09
N ILE A 334 -0.58 2.49 -44.00
CA ILE A 334 -1.39 1.66 -44.90
C ILE A 334 -1.20 0.17 -44.67
N GLU A 335 -0.03 -0.26 -44.17
CA GLU A 335 0.21 -1.66 -43.78
C GLU A 335 1.10 -1.75 -42.54
N LEU A 336 0.88 -2.78 -41.73
CA LEU A 336 1.71 -3.15 -40.58
C LEU A 336 1.97 -4.66 -40.61
N ASN A 337 3.23 -5.09 -40.66
CA ASN A 337 3.63 -6.49 -40.83
C ASN A 337 2.90 -7.19 -41.99
N GLY A 338 2.71 -6.47 -43.11
CA GLY A 338 1.99 -6.95 -44.29
C GLY A 338 0.47 -7.02 -44.15
N LYS A 339 -0.11 -6.59 -43.02
CA LYS A 339 -1.57 -6.49 -42.85
C LYS A 339 -2.05 -5.08 -43.21
N PRO A 340 -3.11 -4.93 -44.03
CA PRO A 340 -3.68 -3.63 -44.35
C PRO A 340 -4.23 -2.92 -43.10
N ILE A 341 -3.95 -1.62 -42.99
CA ILE A 341 -4.44 -0.74 -41.93
C ILE A 341 -5.34 0.31 -42.58
N LYS A 342 -6.63 0.33 -42.23
CA LYS A 342 -7.58 1.29 -42.81
C LYS A 342 -7.64 2.57 -41.99
N ASP A 343 -7.67 2.43 -40.68
CA ASP A 343 -7.84 3.53 -39.75
C ASP A 343 -6.98 3.36 -38.49
N PHE A 344 -7.14 4.27 -37.53
CA PHE A 344 -6.39 4.24 -36.29
C PHE A 344 -6.79 3.09 -35.36
N PHE A 345 -8.03 2.59 -35.45
CA PHE A 345 -8.48 1.46 -34.63
C PHE A 345 -7.82 0.17 -35.10
N ASP A 346 -7.74 -0.05 -36.41
CA ASP A 346 -6.97 -1.16 -37.00
C ASP A 346 -5.52 -1.14 -36.53
N LEU A 347 -4.88 0.04 -36.55
CA LEU A 347 -3.51 0.21 -36.07
C LEU A 347 -3.40 -0.15 -34.57
N LYS A 348 -4.30 0.39 -33.74
CA LYS A 348 -4.30 0.15 -32.30
C LYS A 348 -4.44 -1.35 -32.00
N ASP A 349 -5.35 -2.04 -32.69
CA ASP A 349 -5.61 -3.46 -32.51
C ASP A 349 -4.43 -4.33 -32.91
N GLU A 350 -3.73 -3.99 -33.99
CA GLU A 350 -2.53 -4.73 -34.41
C GLU A 350 -1.33 -4.47 -33.48
N ILE A 351 -1.12 -3.23 -33.03
CA ILE A 351 -0.07 -2.90 -32.05
C ILE A 351 -0.34 -3.58 -30.70
N ALA A 352 -1.60 -3.70 -30.26
CA ALA A 352 -1.97 -4.33 -29.00
C ALA A 352 -1.57 -5.82 -28.91
N LYS A 353 -1.35 -6.48 -30.07
CA LYS A 353 -0.94 -7.89 -30.20
C LYS A 353 0.58 -8.07 -30.20
N ALA A 354 1.34 -6.99 -30.38
CA ALA A 354 2.80 -7.04 -30.48
C ALA A 354 3.46 -7.03 -29.11
N ASP A 355 4.64 -7.65 -29.00
CA ASP A 355 5.46 -7.62 -27.80
C ASP A 355 6.28 -6.32 -27.69
N ILE A 356 6.62 -5.94 -26.46
CA ILE A 356 7.53 -4.83 -26.20
C ILE A 356 8.89 -5.17 -26.82
N ARG A 357 9.51 -4.22 -27.53
CA ARG A 357 10.75 -4.38 -28.33
C ARG A 357 10.62 -5.28 -29.55
N GLU A 358 9.41 -5.67 -29.94
CA GLU A 358 9.19 -6.31 -31.24
C GLU A 358 9.56 -5.34 -32.38
N GLU A 359 10.30 -5.82 -33.38
CA GLU A 359 10.51 -5.09 -34.62
C GLU A 359 9.30 -5.33 -35.52
N ILE A 360 8.65 -4.23 -35.92
CA ILE A 360 7.55 -4.24 -36.87
C ILE A 360 7.93 -3.51 -38.15
N GLU A 361 7.38 -3.98 -39.25
CA GLU A 361 7.47 -3.32 -40.56
C GLU A 361 6.21 -2.48 -40.78
N ILE A 362 6.39 -1.20 -41.11
CA ILE A 362 5.32 -0.24 -41.31
C ILE A 362 5.45 0.32 -42.72
N LYS A 363 4.40 0.15 -43.52
CA LYS A 363 4.29 0.79 -44.81
C LYS A 363 3.46 2.06 -44.67
N VAL A 364 4.04 3.18 -45.09
CA VAL A 364 3.39 4.49 -45.06
C VAL A 364 3.34 5.12 -46.43
N ARG A 365 2.29 5.90 -46.66
CA ARG A 365 2.19 6.82 -47.79
C ARG A 365 2.53 8.22 -47.31
N ARG A 366 3.58 8.81 -47.90
CA ARG A 366 4.12 10.13 -47.53
C ARG A 366 4.09 11.10 -48.72
N GLY A 367 3.48 12.26 -48.50
CA GLY A 367 3.31 13.30 -49.51
C GLY A 367 1.85 13.52 -49.91
N PRO A 368 1.56 14.54 -50.72
CA PRO A 368 0.21 14.91 -51.10
C PRO A 368 -0.33 14.06 -52.27
N GLY A 369 -1.61 13.69 -52.20
CA GLY A 369 -2.38 13.19 -53.35
C GLY A 369 -1.79 11.95 -54.04
N ASP A 370 -1.83 11.96 -55.38
CA ASP A 370 -1.35 10.88 -56.24
C ASP A 370 0.19 10.80 -56.34
N ASP A 371 0.91 11.84 -55.91
CA ASP A 371 2.38 11.90 -55.90
C ASP A 371 3.00 11.35 -54.61
N ALA A 372 2.18 10.76 -53.74
CA ALA A 372 2.65 10.26 -52.46
C ALA A 372 3.50 8.99 -52.63
N ASN A 373 4.67 8.98 -52.02
CA ASN A 373 5.57 7.83 -52.06
C ASN A 373 5.18 6.80 -51.00
N GLU A 374 5.21 5.52 -51.37
CA GLU A 374 5.16 4.43 -50.40
C GLU A 374 6.55 4.18 -49.83
N ILE A 375 6.68 4.26 -48.51
CA ILE A 375 7.92 4.07 -47.77
C ILE A 375 7.70 2.93 -46.80
N VAL A 376 8.63 1.98 -46.77
CA VAL A 376 8.68 0.92 -45.76
C VAL A 376 9.67 1.32 -44.69
N LEU A 377 9.21 1.38 -43.45
CA LEU A 377 9.98 1.73 -42.27
C LEU A 377 9.99 0.55 -41.29
N LYS A 378 11.07 0.39 -40.54
CA LYS A 378 11.17 -0.59 -39.46
C LYS A 378 11.15 0.15 -38.13
N ALA A 379 10.24 -0.24 -37.26
CA ALA A 379 10.11 0.34 -35.93
C ALA A 379 10.30 -0.74 -34.88
N VAL A 380 11.13 -0.47 -33.86
CA VAL A 380 11.22 -1.31 -32.66
C VAL A 380 10.28 -0.72 -31.62
N LEU A 381 9.22 -1.47 -31.28
CA LEU A 381 8.17 -0.97 -30.38
C LEU A 381 8.70 -0.70 -28.98
N GLY A 382 8.27 0.43 -28.41
CA GLY A 382 8.63 0.86 -27.08
C GLY A 382 7.60 0.44 -26.03
N ARG A 383 7.71 1.08 -24.88
CA ARG A 383 6.71 1.06 -23.82
C ARG A 383 5.99 2.42 -23.80
N GLN A 384 4.75 2.42 -23.33
CA GLN A 384 3.83 3.57 -23.29
C GLN A 384 4.16 4.56 -22.16
N ASP A 385 5.02 4.16 -21.22
CA ASP A 385 5.51 4.94 -20.07
C ASP A 385 6.60 5.96 -20.43
N VAL A 386 6.91 6.16 -21.72
CA VAL A 386 7.73 7.30 -22.19
C VAL A 386 6.85 8.55 -22.26
N GLN A 387 6.67 9.23 -21.13
CA GLN A 387 6.28 10.64 -21.05
C GLN A 387 7.17 11.40 -20.07
#